data_AF-A0A968FT80-F1
#
_entry.id   AF-A0A968FT80-F1
#
_cell.length_a   1.000
_cell.length_b   1.000
_cell.length_c   1.000
_cell.angle_alpha   90.00
_cell.angle_beta   90.00
_cell.angle_gamma   90.00
#
_symmetry.space_group_name_H-M   'P 1'
#
loop_
_entity.id
_entity.type
_entity.pdbx_description
1 polymer ?
#
loop_
_entity_poly.entity_id
_entity_poly.type
_entity_poly.pdbx_seq_one_letter_code
_entity_poly.pdbx_strand_id
1 'polypeptide(L)' 'MKKNLKVYASMGLVILVVLFTLQNTERVSISFLFWEFQISRALMIFAIFIIGILTGFYIKRK' A
#
# COMPACT_ATOMS: atom_id res chain seq x y z
N MET A 1 -30.16 7.79 4.39
CA MET A 1 -29.58 6.46 4.02
C MET A 1 -28.17 6.51 3.43
N LYS A 2 -27.82 7.39 2.47
CA LYS A 2 -26.50 7.44 1.82
C LYS A 2 -25.30 7.78 2.75
N LYS A 3 -25.50 8.61 3.78
CA LYS A 3 -24.43 8.99 4.73
C LYS A 3 -23.95 7.79 5.56
N ASN A 4 -24.87 6.97 6.04
CA ASN A 4 -24.56 5.79 6.85
C ASN A 4 -23.82 4.74 6.02
N LEU A 5 -24.17 4.58 4.73
CA LEU A 5 -23.43 3.69 3.83
C LEU A 5 -21.98 4.11 3.64
N LYS A 6 -21.70 5.41 3.47
CA LYS A 6 -20.32 5.92 3.38
C LYS A 6 -19.54 5.64 4.66
N VAL A 7 -20.17 5.81 5.82
CA VAL A 7 -19.56 5.52 7.13
C VAL A 7 -19.22 4.02 7.24
N TYR A 8 -20.18 3.13 6.99
CA TYR A 8 -19.93 1.68 7.05
C TYR A 8 -18.88 1.22 6.03
N ALA A 9 -18.91 1.75 4.80
CA ALA A 9 -17.90 1.46 3.80
C ALA A 9 -16.51 1.94 4.24
N SER A 10 -16.40 3.15 4.82
CA SER A 10 -15.13 3.66 5.33
C SER A 10 -14.60 2.84 6.50
N MET A 11 -15.46 2.40 7.42
CA MET A 11 -15.09 1.53 8.53
C MET A 11 -14.60 0.16 8.02
N GLY A 12 -15.32 -0.42 7.06
CA GLY A 12 -14.92 -1.65 6.40
C GLY A 12 -13.55 -1.52 5.73
N LEU A 13 -13.30 -0.43 5.00
CA LEU A 13 -12.00 -0.16 4.38
C LEU A 13 -10.88 -0.04 5.40
N VAL A 14 -11.10 0.67 6.51
CA VAL A 14 -10.09 0.79 7.59
C VAL A 14 -9.77 -0.58 8.17
N ILE A 15 -10.78 -1.41 8.46
CA ILE A 15 -10.59 -2.77 8.96
C ILE A 15 -9.78 -3.60 7.96
N LEU A 16 -10.12 -3.53 6.67
CA LEU A 16 -9.39 -4.25 5.62
C LEU A 16 -7.93 -3.82 5.53
N VAL A 17 -7.64 -2.51 5.62
CA VAL A 17 -6.26 -1.99 5.61
C VAL A 17 -5.48 -2.48 6.82
N VAL A 18 -6.09 -2.49 8.00
CA VAL A 18 -5.46 -3.01 9.22
C VAL A 18 -5.17 -4.50 9.07
N LEU A 19 -6.15 -5.30 8.64
CA LEU A 19 -5.97 -6.74 8.44
C LEU A 19 -4.90 -7.04 7.38
N PHE A 20 -4.92 -6.31 6.26
CA PHE A 20 -3.90 -6.41 5.22
C PHE A 20 -2.51 -6.12 5.79
N THR A 21 -2.36 -5.05 6.57
CA THR A 21 -1.07 -4.65 7.14
C THR A 21 -0.56 -5.69 8.12
N LEU A 22 -1.42 -6.16 9.05
CA LEU A 22 -1.07 -7.19 10.03
C LEU A 22 -0.64 -8.49 9.35
N GLN A 23 -1.40 -8.96 8.35
CA GLN A 23 -1.07 -10.17 7.59
C GLN A 23 0.24 -10.04 6.81
N ASN A 24 0.62 -8.83 6.40
CA ASN A 24 1.81 -8.57 5.61
C ASN A 24 2.97 -7.99 6.46
N THR A 25 2.99 -8.26 7.76
CA THR A 25 4.08 -7.85 8.67
C THR A 25 5.36 -8.66 8.46
N GLU A 26 5.28 -9.83 7.81
CA GLU A 26 6.43 -10.65 7.46
C GLU A 26 7.49 -9.82 6.72
N ARG A 27 8.75 -9.98 7.14
CA ARG A 27 9.88 -9.28 6.53
C ARG A 27 10.26 -9.95 5.22
N VAL A 28 10.48 -9.13 4.20
CA VAL A 28 11.00 -9.55 2.90
C VAL A 28 12.36 -8.89 2.69
N SER A 29 13.31 -9.65 2.15
CA SER A 29 14.60 -9.12 1.73
C SER A 29 14.48 -8.56 0.32
N ILE A 30 14.99 -7.35 0.11
CA ILE A 30 15.04 -6.70 -1.19
C ILE A 30 16.49 -6.41 -1.50
N SER A 31 16.99 -7.03 -2.56
CA SER A 31 18.30 -6.73 -3.14
C SER A 31 18.09 -5.77 -4.31
N PHE A 32 18.59 -4.54 -4.18
CA PHE A 32 18.49 -3.49 -5.18
C PHE A 32 19.88 -2.96 -5.54
N LEU A 33 20.35 -3.30 -6.75
CA LEU A 33 21.70 -3.00 -7.23
C LEU A 33 22.77 -3.48 -6.22
N PHE A 34 23.36 -2.58 -5.44
CA PHE A 34 24.39 -2.89 -4.43
C PHE A 34 23.86 -2.88 -2.99
N TRP A 35 22.56 -2.69 -2.81
CA TRP A 35 21.92 -2.53 -1.51
C TRP A 35 21.07 -3.74 -1.19
N GLU A 36 21.15 -4.21 0.05
CA GLU A 36 20.22 -5.21 0.59
C GLU A 36 19.55 -4.65 1.83
N PHE A 37 18.24 -4.72 1.86
CA PHE A 37 17.46 -4.24 3.00
C PHE A 37 16.25 -5.13 3.26
N GLN A 38 15.85 -5.20 4.52
CA GLN A 38 14.68 -5.96 4.94
C GLN A 38 13.58 -5.02 5.39
N ILE A 39 12.41 -5.15 4.77
CA ILE A 39 11.21 -4.38 5.12
C ILE A 39 10.01 -5.31 5.26
N SER A 40 8.93 -4.86 5.90
CA SER A 40 7.69 -5.64 5.89
C SER A 40 7.12 -5.71 4.47
N ARG A 41 6.51 -6.85 4.12
CA ARG A 41 5.84 -7.03 2.83
C ARG A 41 4.77 -5.96 2.60
N ALA A 42 4.06 -5.54 3.65
CA ALA A 42 3.09 -4.46 3.60
C ALA A 42 3.72 -3.14 3.11
N LEU A 43 4.86 -2.77 3.71
CA LEU A 43 5.58 -1.54 3.36
C LEU A 43 6.10 -1.59 1.92
N MET A 44 6.62 -2.74 1.49
CA MET A 44 7.04 -2.96 0.10
C MET A 44 5.89 -2.72 -0.88
N ILE A 45 4.72 -3.31 -0.62
CA ILE A 45 3.54 -3.19 -1.50
C ILE A 45 3.08 -1.73 -1.58
N PHE A 46 2.96 -1.03 -0.45
CA PHE A 46 2.57 0.39 -0.45
C PHE A 46 3.59 1.28 -1.16
N ALA A 47 4.89 1.03 -0.97
CA ALA A 47 5.95 1.80 -1.65
C ALA A 47 5.87 1.65 -3.17
N ILE A 48 5.76 0.41 -3.67
CA ILE A 48 5.66 0.15 -5.11
C ILE A 48 4.37 0.76 -5.69
N PHE A 49 3.25 0.66 -4.97
CA PHE A 49 1.98 1.26 -5.39
C PHE A 49 2.09 2.78 -5.55
N ILE A 50 2.70 3.47 -4.57
CA ILE A 50 2.95 4.92 -4.63
C ILE A 50 3.86 5.26 -5.81
N ILE A 51 4.95 4.53 -6.02
CA ILE A 51 5.86 4.74 -7.16
C ILE A 51 5.11 4.57 -8.49
N GLY A 52 4.25 3.55 -8.62
CA GLY A 52 3.42 3.35 -9.80
C GLY A 52 2.46 4.50 -10.07
N ILE A 53 1.78 4.99 -9.01
CA ILE A 53 0.91 6.18 -9.09
C ILE A 53 1.70 7.40 -9.55
N LEU A 54 2.83 7.71 -8.91
CA LEU A 54 3.68 8.85 -9.24
C LEU A 54 4.19 8.76 -10.68
N THR A 55 4.60 7.58 -11.12
CA THR A 55 5.04 7.33 -12.49
C THR A 55 3.91 7.56 -13.49
N GLY A 56 2.72 7.04 -13.21
CA GLY A 56 1.53 7.27 -14.06
C GLY A 56 1.15 8.74 -14.14
N PHE A 57 1.19 9.48 -13.02
CA PHE A 57 0.97 10.93 -13.02
C PHE A 57 2.01 11.69 -13.82
N TYR A 58 3.28 11.30 -13.72
CA TYR A 58 4.38 11.92 -14.46
C TYR A 58 4.24 11.69 -15.97
N ILE A 59 3.92 10.47 -16.39
CA ILE A 59 3.69 10.13 -17.81
C ILE A 59 2.49 10.90 -18.36
N LYS A 60 1.36 10.96 -17.64
CA LYS A 60 0.16 11.69 -18.09
C LYS A 60 0.37 13.20 -18.25
N ARG A 61 1.33 13.78 -17.53
CA ARG A 61 1.64 15.23 -17.59
C ARG A 61 2.57 15.61 -18.75
N LYS A 62 3.15 14.65 -19.47
CA LYS A 62 3.83 14.88 -20.76
C LYS A 62 2.85 14.65 -21.91
#